data_AF-A0A352UZC5-F1
#
_entry.id   AF-A0A352UZC5-F1
#
_cell.length_a   1.000
_cell.length_b   1.000
_cell.length_c   1.000
_cell.angle_alpha   90.00
_cell.angle_beta   90.00
_cell.angle_gamma   90.00
#
_symmetry.space_group_name_H-M   'P 1'
#
loop_
_entity.id
_entity.type
_entity.pdbx_description
1 polymer ?
#
loop_
_entity_poly.entity_id
_entity_poly.type
_entity_poly.pdbx_seq_one_letter_code
_entity_poly.pdbx_strand_id
1 'polypeptide(L)'
;MGADGLFDGDGDDWLNGGFGDDLLQGSAGQDTLDGDFGDDTLIGHAGGAADAETDFLNGGGGDDLMVIGGADIATGGAGEDAFRLGDWLAPGQPARIMDFEPGADRLELTYDPALHPDPQLALEPQGEDMALLLDGQALALISGAKGMTLADILLVPAPPVGGPSVSTPSLSG
;
A
#
# COMPACT_ATOMS: atom_id res chain seq x y z
N MET A 1 3.25 15.79 -19.01
CA MET A 1 4.61 16.38 -19.08
C MET A 1 4.78 16.91 -17.68
N GLY A 2 5.48 16.26 -16.74
CA GLY A 2 6.33 15.07 -16.82
C GLY A 2 5.59 13.77 -16.48
N ALA A 3 6.40 12.75 -16.24
CA ALA A 3 6.14 11.61 -15.38
C ALA A 3 7.38 11.64 -14.50
N ASP A 4 7.28 12.29 -13.35
CA ASP A 4 8.43 12.68 -12.54
C ASP A 4 8.54 11.68 -11.38
N GLY A 5 9.71 11.05 -11.25
CA GLY A 5 10.04 10.27 -10.07
C GLY A 5 10.51 11.22 -8.97
N LEU A 6 9.66 11.48 -7.97
CA LEU A 6 10.02 12.29 -6.83
C LEU A 6 10.41 11.37 -5.66
N PHE A 7 11.69 11.45 -5.30
CA PHE A 7 12.26 10.78 -4.14
C PHE A 7 12.82 11.86 -3.23
N ASP A 8 12.34 11.91 -2.00
CA ASP A 8 12.96 12.71 -0.95
C ASP A 8 14.16 11.95 -0.34
N GLY A 9 14.82 12.58 0.61
CA GLY A 9 15.81 11.91 1.48
C GLY A 9 15.38 12.16 2.92
N ASP A 10 15.97 11.43 3.88
CA ASP A 10 15.55 11.40 5.29
C ASP A 10 14.92 12.71 5.83
N GLY A 11 13.70 12.63 6.37
CA GLY A 11 12.96 13.78 6.85
C GLY A 11 11.46 13.59 6.80
N ASP A 12 10.71 14.55 7.39
CA ASP A 12 9.28 14.67 7.14
C ASP A 12 9.11 15.54 5.88
N ASP A 13 8.69 14.94 4.77
CA ASP A 13 8.69 15.58 3.46
C ASP A 13 7.29 15.80 2.86
N TRP A 14 7.20 16.71 1.88
CA TRP A 14 5.99 16.95 1.11
C TRP A 14 6.26 16.81 -0.39
N LEU A 15 5.62 15.81 -0.99
CA LEU A 15 5.76 15.38 -2.36
C LEU A 15 4.45 15.65 -3.10
N ASN A 16 4.54 16.32 -4.24
CA ASN A 16 3.40 16.60 -5.12
C ASN A 16 3.78 16.27 -6.57
N GLY A 17 3.01 15.39 -7.22
CA GLY A 17 3.22 14.96 -8.61
C GLY A 17 2.74 16.00 -9.61
N GLY A 18 1.50 16.47 -9.42
CA GLY A 18 0.93 17.59 -10.15
C GLY A 18 0.11 17.10 -11.34
N PHE A 19 0.60 17.25 -12.57
CA PHE A 19 -0.15 16.82 -13.75
C PHE A 19 0.60 15.74 -14.52
N GLY A 20 -0.08 14.64 -14.79
CA GLY A 20 0.45 13.48 -15.50
C GLY A 20 0.66 12.33 -14.53
N ASP A 21 1.11 11.20 -15.08
CA ASP A 21 1.27 9.95 -14.32
C ASP A 21 2.64 9.99 -13.61
N ASP A 22 2.64 10.11 -12.29
CA ASP A 22 3.83 10.35 -11.48
C ASP A 22 4.18 9.15 -10.57
N LEU A 23 5.45 9.08 -10.16
CA LEU A 23 5.92 8.11 -9.16
C LEU A 23 6.42 8.89 -7.95
N LEU A 24 5.69 8.79 -6.86
CA LEU A 24 6.01 9.42 -5.58
C LEU A 24 6.41 8.33 -4.60
N GLN A 25 7.61 8.44 -4.04
CA GLN A 25 8.08 7.52 -3.02
C GLN A 25 8.62 8.31 -1.83
N GLY A 26 7.96 8.13 -0.68
CA GLY A 26 8.44 8.63 0.61
C GLY A 26 9.69 7.89 1.06
N SER A 27 10.36 8.45 2.05
CA SER A 27 11.53 7.84 2.64
C SER A 27 11.33 7.62 4.14
N ALA A 28 12.31 8.00 4.96
CA ALA A 28 12.19 7.81 6.40
C ALA A 28 11.69 9.11 7.03
N GLY A 29 10.51 9.08 7.63
CA GLY A 29 9.90 10.20 8.32
C GLY A 29 8.38 10.14 8.23
N GLN A 30 7.70 11.23 8.56
CA GLN A 30 6.27 11.39 8.30
C GLN A 30 6.10 12.20 7.01
N ASP A 31 5.82 11.50 5.93
CA ASP A 31 5.75 12.09 4.59
C ASP A 31 4.30 12.38 4.18
N THR A 32 4.15 13.36 3.30
CA THR A 32 2.88 13.66 2.64
C THR A 32 3.07 13.53 1.13
N LEU A 33 2.40 12.56 0.51
CA LEU A 33 2.43 12.28 -0.91
C LEU A 33 1.08 12.66 -1.54
N ASP A 34 1.11 13.49 -2.57
CA ASP A 34 -0.07 14.01 -3.27
C ASP A 34 0.11 13.85 -4.79
N GLY A 35 -0.59 12.89 -5.41
CA GLY A 35 -0.52 12.62 -6.85
C GLY A 35 -1.06 13.80 -7.69
N ASP A 36 -2.18 14.37 -7.23
CA ASP A 36 -2.94 15.43 -7.89
C ASP A 36 -3.74 14.92 -9.10
N PHE A 37 -3.31 15.10 -10.35
CA PHE A 37 -4.05 14.61 -11.52
C PHE A 37 -3.19 13.71 -12.40
N GLY A 38 -3.62 12.47 -12.61
CA GLY A 38 -2.93 11.48 -13.43
C GLY A 38 -3.13 10.09 -12.85
N ASP A 39 -2.65 9.06 -13.55
CA ASP A 39 -2.66 7.70 -12.99
C ASP A 39 -1.34 7.50 -12.22
N ASP A 40 -1.35 7.78 -10.92
CA ASP A 40 -0.13 7.91 -10.12
C ASP A 40 0.26 6.61 -9.40
N THR A 41 1.53 6.52 -9.01
CA THR A 41 2.02 5.48 -8.10
C THR A 41 2.62 6.12 -6.86
N LEU A 42 2.00 5.89 -5.70
CA LEU A 42 2.43 6.41 -4.40
C LEU A 42 2.93 5.26 -3.52
N ILE A 43 4.13 5.41 -2.95
CA ILE A 43 4.74 4.44 -2.04
C ILE A 43 5.08 5.18 -0.75
N GLY A 44 4.35 4.85 0.33
CA GLY A 44 4.55 5.50 1.64
C GLY A 44 5.89 5.16 2.24
N HIS A 45 6.31 3.88 2.14
CA HIS A 45 7.45 3.40 2.89
C HIS A 45 8.78 3.39 2.13
N ALA A 46 9.89 3.52 2.88
CA ALA A 46 11.24 3.28 2.36
C ALA A 46 11.59 1.78 2.25
N GLY A 47 11.46 1.19 1.05
CA GLY A 47 12.24 0.00 0.69
C GLY A 47 12.05 -1.26 1.55
N GLY A 48 10.80 -1.69 1.77
CA GLY A 48 10.46 -3.05 2.22
C GLY A 48 10.57 -3.31 3.73
N ALA A 49 10.97 -2.31 4.52
CA ALA A 49 10.76 -2.30 5.96
C ALA A 49 9.58 -1.37 6.27
N ALA A 50 8.68 -1.78 7.16
CA ALA A 50 7.73 -0.85 7.77
C ALA A 50 8.54 0.21 8.54
N ASP A 51 8.42 1.46 8.12
CA ASP A 51 8.55 2.60 9.01
C ASP A 51 7.46 2.52 10.08
N ALA A 52 7.77 3.04 11.26
CA ALA A 52 6.81 3.12 12.36
C ALA A 52 6.06 4.44 12.37
N GLU A 53 6.50 5.36 11.51
CA GLU A 53 5.97 6.67 11.24
C GLU A 53 4.63 6.57 10.51
N THR A 54 3.98 7.70 10.27
CA THR A 54 2.65 7.72 9.65
C THR A 54 2.70 8.66 8.48
N ASP A 55 2.53 8.09 7.29
CA ASP A 55 2.50 8.86 6.06
C ASP A 55 1.07 9.17 5.64
N PHE A 56 0.94 10.25 4.88
CA PHE A 56 -0.32 10.69 4.29
C PHE A 56 -0.23 10.54 2.78
N LEU A 57 -1.01 9.63 2.21
CA LEU A 57 -1.06 9.37 0.77
C LEU A 57 -2.41 9.85 0.22
N ASN A 58 -2.37 10.65 -0.83
CA ASN A 58 -3.53 11.12 -1.58
C ASN A 58 -3.30 10.88 -3.07
N GLY A 59 -4.04 9.96 -3.68
CA GLY A 59 -3.98 9.70 -5.13
C GLY A 59 -4.42 10.94 -5.92
N GLY A 60 -5.64 11.40 -5.65
CA GLY A 60 -6.17 12.62 -6.24
C GLY A 60 -7.20 12.29 -7.30
N GLY A 61 -6.89 12.48 -8.57
CA GLY A 61 -7.79 12.11 -9.65
C GLY A 61 -7.07 11.35 -10.75
N GLY A 62 -7.64 10.20 -11.13
CA GLY A 62 -7.01 9.22 -12.01
C GLY A 62 -7.10 7.85 -11.35
N ASP A 63 -6.62 6.81 -12.04
CA ASP A 63 -6.62 5.45 -11.49
C ASP A 63 -5.28 5.19 -10.79
N ASP A 64 -5.24 5.35 -9.47
CA ASP A 64 -3.99 5.38 -8.71
C ASP A 64 -3.57 4.02 -8.12
N LEU A 65 -2.26 3.81 -7.96
CA LEU A 65 -1.69 2.69 -7.22
C LEU A 65 -0.98 3.19 -5.96
N MET A 66 -1.49 2.79 -4.79
CA MET A 66 -0.88 3.10 -3.50
C MET A 66 -0.30 1.86 -2.84
N VAL A 67 0.98 1.88 -2.47
CA VAL A 67 1.62 0.87 -1.62
C VAL A 67 1.75 1.44 -0.22
N ILE A 68 1.04 0.84 0.73
CA ILE A 68 0.77 1.45 2.03
C ILE A 68 1.51 0.69 3.14
N GLY A 69 2.15 1.46 4.02
CA GLY A 69 2.84 1.04 5.22
C GLY A 69 1.93 0.94 6.45
N GLY A 70 2.55 0.65 7.60
CA GLY A 70 1.83 0.52 8.86
C GLY A 70 1.46 1.89 9.40
N ALA A 71 0.30 2.03 10.04
CA ALA A 71 -0.24 3.31 10.55
C ALA A 71 -0.54 4.41 9.50
N ASP A 72 -0.08 4.27 8.25
CA ASP A 72 -0.35 5.19 7.15
C ASP A 72 -1.83 5.47 6.93
N ILE A 73 -2.09 6.66 6.39
CA ILE A 73 -3.42 7.16 6.05
C ILE A 73 -3.47 7.43 4.56
N ALA A 74 -4.28 6.67 3.84
CA ALA A 74 -4.43 6.76 2.40
C ALA A 74 -5.85 7.16 1.97
N THR A 75 -5.92 7.98 0.93
CA THR A 75 -7.14 8.39 0.23
C THR A 75 -6.90 8.19 -1.26
N GLY A 76 -7.78 7.48 -1.95
CA GLY A 76 -7.67 7.28 -3.40
C GLY A 76 -8.10 8.51 -4.18
N GLY A 77 -9.25 9.07 -3.80
CA GLY A 77 -9.84 10.20 -4.48
C GLY A 77 -10.79 9.75 -5.58
N ALA A 78 -10.60 10.24 -6.80
CA ALA A 78 -11.50 10.00 -7.91
C ALA A 78 -10.87 9.09 -8.96
N GLY A 79 -11.37 7.87 -9.09
CA GLY A 79 -10.90 6.92 -10.09
C GLY A 79 -11.24 5.49 -9.71
N GLU A 80 -10.63 4.53 -10.39
CA GLU A 80 -10.56 3.14 -9.91
C GLU A 80 -9.20 2.90 -9.23
N ASP A 81 -9.15 3.07 -7.90
CA ASP A 81 -7.88 3.05 -7.18
C ASP A 81 -7.49 1.65 -6.69
N ALA A 82 -6.19 1.42 -6.56
CA ALA A 82 -5.63 0.17 -6.05
C ALA A 82 -4.79 0.41 -4.78
N PHE A 83 -5.24 -0.16 -3.67
CA PHE A 83 -4.55 -0.13 -2.39
C PHE A 83 -3.80 -1.45 -2.17
N ARG A 84 -2.47 -1.42 -2.20
CA ARG A 84 -1.61 -2.59 -1.93
C ARG A 84 -1.13 -2.56 -0.47
N LEU A 85 -1.45 -3.64 0.24
CA LEU A 85 -1.04 -3.93 1.61
C LEU A 85 -0.26 -5.25 1.63
N GLY A 86 0.40 -5.55 2.75
CA GLY A 86 1.04 -6.86 2.89
C GLY A 86 1.46 -7.23 4.30
N ASP A 87 2.11 -8.38 4.40
CA ASP A 87 2.64 -8.93 5.65
C ASP A 87 3.88 -8.19 6.18
N TRP A 88 4.38 -7.20 5.44
CA TRP A 88 5.36 -6.23 5.94
C TRP A 88 4.80 -5.33 7.04
N LEU A 89 3.47 -5.20 7.15
CA LEU A 89 2.81 -4.35 8.13
C LEU A 89 2.99 -4.87 9.56
N ALA A 90 3.57 -4.04 10.42
CA ALA A 90 3.81 -4.38 11.80
C ALA A 90 2.48 -4.61 12.58
N PRO A 91 2.41 -5.62 13.47
CA PRO A 91 1.22 -5.85 14.28
C PRO A 91 0.88 -4.64 15.16
N GLY A 92 -0.40 -4.27 15.21
CA GLY A 92 -0.91 -3.22 16.08
C GLY A 92 -0.89 -1.81 15.48
N GLN A 93 -0.41 -1.65 14.24
CA GLN A 93 -0.43 -0.42 13.49
C GLN A 93 -1.11 -0.64 12.13
N PRO A 94 -2.43 -0.93 12.09
CA PRO A 94 -3.12 -1.10 10.83
C PRO A 94 -3.09 0.20 10.01
N ALA A 95 -2.94 0.07 8.70
CA ALA A 95 -3.14 1.15 7.76
C ALA A 95 -4.59 1.67 7.82
N ARG A 96 -4.83 2.88 7.31
CA ARG A 96 -6.15 3.50 7.28
C ARG A 96 -6.46 3.94 5.86
N ILE A 97 -7.51 3.39 5.27
CA ILE A 97 -8.01 3.77 3.95
C ILE A 97 -9.29 4.55 4.17
N MET A 98 -9.32 5.79 3.71
CA MET A 98 -10.30 6.78 4.17
C MET A 98 -11.55 6.89 3.30
N ASP A 99 -11.51 6.44 2.05
CA ASP A 99 -12.56 6.70 1.06
C ASP A 99 -12.86 5.53 0.11
N PHE A 100 -12.48 4.29 0.47
CA PHE A 100 -12.66 3.12 -0.39
C PHE A 100 -14.08 3.02 -0.97
N GLU A 101 -14.19 2.89 -2.28
CA GLU A 101 -15.42 2.73 -3.04
C GLU A 101 -15.61 1.28 -3.54
N PRO A 102 -16.44 0.45 -2.87
CA PRO A 102 -16.66 -0.92 -3.29
C PRO A 102 -17.18 -1.03 -4.73
N GLY A 103 -16.44 -1.77 -5.56
CA GLY A 103 -16.77 -2.00 -6.97
C GLY A 103 -16.10 -1.03 -7.95
N ALA A 104 -15.48 0.04 -7.46
CA ALA A 104 -14.53 0.86 -8.22
C ALA A 104 -13.10 0.50 -7.79
N ASP A 105 -12.84 0.59 -6.49
CA ASP A 105 -11.52 0.37 -5.92
C ASP A 105 -11.21 -1.10 -5.69
N ARG A 106 -9.90 -1.38 -5.59
CA ARG A 106 -9.35 -2.72 -5.37
C ARG A 106 -8.39 -2.73 -4.20
N LEU A 107 -8.46 -3.80 -3.41
CA LEU A 107 -7.48 -4.10 -2.37
C LEU A 107 -6.61 -5.28 -2.80
N GLU A 108 -5.31 -5.07 -2.87
CA GLU A 108 -4.33 -6.12 -3.15
C GLU A 108 -3.56 -6.43 -1.86
N LEU A 109 -3.63 -7.67 -1.40
CA LEU A 109 -2.89 -8.12 -0.23
C LEU A 109 -1.76 -9.06 -0.66
N THR A 110 -0.53 -8.59 -0.49
CA THR A 110 0.68 -9.36 -0.77
C THR A 110 1.17 -10.09 0.48
N TYR A 111 1.56 -11.36 0.37
CA TYR A 111 2.02 -12.15 1.52
C TYR A 111 3.13 -13.14 1.15
N ASP A 112 3.99 -13.48 2.11
CA ASP A 112 4.99 -14.55 2.01
C ASP A 112 4.35 -15.91 2.37
N PRO A 113 4.26 -16.86 1.42
CA PRO A 113 3.73 -18.20 1.69
C PRO A 113 4.53 -19.02 2.72
N ALA A 114 5.79 -18.65 2.99
CA ALA A 114 6.59 -19.28 4.04
C ALA A 114 6.14 -18.86 5.45
N LEU A 115 5.64 -17.62 5.59
CA LEU A 115 5.10 -17.09 6.84
C LEU A 115 3.61 -17.44 7.00
N HIS A 116 2.86 -17.42 5.89
CA HIS A 116 1.43 -17.70 5.85
C HIS A 116 1.14 -18.89 4.90
N PRO A 117 1.43 -20.14 5.30
CA PRO A 117 1.24 -21.31 4.45
C PRO A 117 -0.24 -21.65 4.17
N ASP A 118 -1.16 -21.13 4.99
CA ASP A 118 -2.61 -21.25 4.84
C ASP A 118 -3.26 -19.92 5.26
N PRO A 119 -3.14 -18.86 4.42
CA PRO A 119 -3.54 -17.50 4.80
C PRO A 119 -5.06 -17.40 4.99
N GLN A 120 -5.49 -16.90 6.14
CA GLN A 120 -6.90 -16.70 6.46
C GLN A 120 -7.25 -15.22 6.46
N LEU A 121 -8.10 -14.83 5.51
CA LEU A 121 -8.64 -13.47 5.46
C LEU A 121 -9.96 -13.37 6.21
N ALA A 122 -10.12 -12.28 6.96
CA ALA A 122 -11.37 -11.92 7.60
C ALA A 122 -11.67 -10.44 7.42
N LEU A 123 -12.96 -10.13 7.36
CA LEU A 123 -13.50 -8.78 7.39
C LEU A 123 -14.37 -8.64 8.63
N GLU A 124 -14.02 -7.70 9.50
CA GLU A 124 -14.72 -7.47 10.76
C GLU A 124 -15.24 -6.03 10.82
N PRO A 125 -16.57 -5.81 10.91
CA PRO A 125 -17.12 -4.47 11.06
C PRO A 125 -16.64 -3.81 12.36
N GLN A 126 -16.11 -2.59 12.26
CA GLN A 126 -15.64 -1.80 13.39
C GLN A 126 -16.24 -0.38 13.35
N GLY A 127 -17.47 -0.25 13.87
CA GLY A 127 -18.20 1.01 13.79
C GLY A 127 -18.72 1.27 12.38
N GLU A 128 -18.27 2.35 11.76
CA GLU A 128 -18.57 2.68 10.36
C GLU A 128 -17.53 2.11 9.37
N ASP A 129 -16.41 1.63 9.90
CA ASP A 129 -15.29 1.10 9.13
C ASP A 129 -15.32 -0.43 9.06
N MET A 130 -14.54 -0.99 8.16
CA MET A 130 -14.27 -2.42 8.03
C MET A 130 -12.81 -2.72 8.34
N ALA A 131 -12.56 -3.59 9.31
CA ALA A 131 -11.21 -4.10 9.56
C ALA A 131 -10.91 -5.26 8.62
N LEU A 132 -9.77 -5.20 7.92
CA LEU A 132 -9.19 -6.31 7.17
C LEU A 132 -8.14 -7.01 8.02
N LEU A 133 -8.30 -8.33 8.19
CA LEU A 133 -7.39 -9.17 8.95
C LEU A 133 -6.75 -10.26 8.07
N LEU A 134 -5.48 -10.54 8.33
CA LEU A 134 -4.75 -11.72 7.86
C LEU A 134 -4.31 -12.54 9.07
N ASP A 135 -4.73 -13.81 9.15
CA ASP A 135 -4.44 -14.73 10.26
C ASP A 135 -4.79 -14.16 11.66
N GLY A 136 -5.84 -13.33 11.71
CA GLY A 136 -6.32 -12.66 12.92
C GLY A 136 -5.55 -11.39 13.30
N GLN A 137 -4.55 -10.98 12.52
CA GLN A 137 -3.88 -9.69 12.66
C GLN A 137 -4.58 -8.65 11.77
N ALA A 138 -4.97 -7.51 12.36
CA ALA A 138 -5.50 -6.38 11.61
C ALA A 138 -4.40 -5.74 10.77
N LEU A 139 -4.65 -5.61 9.46
CA LEU A 139 -3.78 -4.96 8.49
C LEU A 139 -4.27 -3.56 8.11
N ALA A 140 -5.59 -3.38 7.98
CA ALA A 140 -6.16 -2.09 7.63
C ALA A 140 -7.53 -1.85 8.28
N LEU A 141 -7.83 -0.58 8.53
CA LEU A 141 -9.18 -0.07 8.78
C LEU A 141 -9.64 0.70 7.55
N ILE A 142 -10.79 0.32 7.01
CA ILE A 142 -11.25 0.78 5.70
C ILE A 142 -12.60 1.50 5.89
N SER A 143 -12.60 2.81 5.71
CA SER A 143 -13.81 3.63 5.62
C SER A 143 -14.42 3.51 4.21
N GLY A 144 -15.72 3.78 4.05
CA GLY A 144 -16.40 3.67 2.75
C GLY A 144 -16.73 2.23 2.29
N ALA A 145 -16.17 1.22 2.97
CA ALA A 145 -16.28 -0.22 2.66
C ALA A 145 -17.67 -0.87 2.88
N LYS A 146 -18.77 -0.11 2.82
CA LYS A 146 -20.11 -0.64 3.00
C LYS A 146 -20.46 -1.60 1.86
N GLY A 147 -20.65 -2.88 2.22
CA GLY A 147 -20.97 -3.93 1.25
C GLY A 147 -19.75 -4.62 0.66
N MET A 148 -18.54 -4.21 1.07
CA MET A 148 -17.30 -4.91 0.75
C MET A 148 -17.37 -6.36 1.24
N THR A 149 -16.77 -7.25 0.45
CA THR A 149 -16.63 -8.67 0.70
C THR A 149 -15.20 -9.12 0.43
N LEU A 150 -14.88 -10.37 0.78
CA LEU A 150 -13.57 -10.94 0.43
C LEU A 150 -13.33 -11.05 -1.08
N ALA A 151 -14.36 -10.91 -1.92
CA ALA A 151 -14.19 -10.90 -3.38
C ALA A 151 -13.55 -9.60 -3.90
N ASP A 152 -13.58 -8.53 -3.10
CA ASP A 152 -12.97 -7.23 -3.42
C ASP A 152 -11.47 -7.21 -3.07
N ILE A 153 -10.95 -8.32 -2.54
CA ILE A 153 -9.56 -8.47 -2.10
C ILE A 153 -8.86 -9.48 -2.99
N LEU A 154 -7.81 -9.02 -3.67
CA LEU A 154 -6.90 -9.88 -4.40
C LEU A 154 -5.75 -10.30 -3.48
N LEU A 155 -5.69 -11.59 -3.14
CA LEU A 155 -4.58 -12.15 -2.38
C LEU A 155 -3.46 -12.61 -3.32
N VAL A 156 -2.25 -12.06 -3.16
CA VAL A 156 -1.09 -12.25 -4.04
C VAL A 156 0.08 -12.86 -3.26
N PRO A 157 0.52 -14.09 -3.59
CA PRO A 157 1.72 -14.64 -2.99
C PRO A 157 2.97 -13.97 -3.58
N ALA A 158 3.84 -13.42 -2.74
CA ALA A 158 5.15 -12.90 -3.13
C ALA A 158 6.28 -13.72 -2.49
N PRO A 159 7.38 -13.98 -3.21
CA PRO A 159 8.55 -14.57 -2.61
C PRO A 159 9.15 -13.63 -1.54
N PRO A 160 9.81 -14.16 -0.49
CA PRO A 160 10.40 -13.34 0.56
C PRO A 160 11.32 -12.27 -0.03
N VAL A 161 11.08 -11.00 0.34
CA VAL A 161 12.02 -9.89 0.12
C VAL A 161 13.23 -10.06 1.04
N GLY A 162 14.09 -11.03 0.71
CA GLY A 162 15.25 -11.36 1.55
C GLY A 162 15.96 -12.70 1.29
N GLY A 163 15.70 -13.38 0.17
CA GLY A 163 16.52 -14.54 -0.23
C GLY A 163 17.89 -14.11 -0.77
N PRO A 164 19.01 -14.79 -0.43
CA PRO A 164 20.32 -14.43 -0.95
C PRO A 164 20.28 -14.46 -2.48
N SER A 165 20.84 -13.43 -3.12
CA SER A 165 21.06 -13.39 -4.56
C SER A 165 21.65 -14.72 -4.98
N VAL A 166 20.92 -15.50 -5.79
CA VAL A 166 21.47 -16.71 -6.39
C VAL A 166 22.52 -16.23 -7.38
N SER A 167 23.76 -16.10 -6.91
CA SER A 167 24.92 -15.89 -7.76
C SER A 167 24.97 -17.07 -8.71
N THR A 168 24.60 -16.83 -9.96
CA THR A 168 24.75 -17.77 -11.06
C THR A 168 26.19 -18.29 -11.05
N PRO A 169 26.44 -19.61 -11.03
CA PRO A 169 27.80 -20.10 -11.15
C PRO A 169 28.31 -19.70 -12.53
N SER A 170 29.36 -18.89 -12.55
CA SER A 170 30.21 -18.68 -13.71
C SER A 170 30.66 -20.05 -14.22
N LEU A 171 30.10 -20.50 -15.33
CA LEU A 171 30.63 -21.63 -16.10
C LEU A 171 31.98 -21.19 -16.67
N SER A 172 33.06 -21.57 -16.00
CA SER A 172 34.40 -21.59 -16.58
C SER A 172 34.45 -22.69 -17.64
N GLY A 173 34.56 -22.26 -18.90
CA GLY A 173 34.93 -23.06 -20.06
C GLY A 173 36.05 -22.38 -20.81
#